data_AF-A0A7X8LL53-F1
#
_entry.id   AF-A0A7X8LL53-F1
#
_cell.length_a   1.000
_cell.length_b   1.000
_cell.length_c   1.000
_cell.angle_alpha   90.00
_cell.angle_beta   90.00
_cell.angle_gamma   90.00
#
_symmetry.space_group_name_H-M   'P 1'
#
loop_
_entity.id
_entity.type
_entity.pdbx_description
1 polymer ?
#
loop_
_entity_poly.entity_id
_entity_poly.type
_entity_poly.pdbx_seq_one_letter_code
_entity_poly.pdbx_strand_id
1 'polypeptide(L)' 'MFKWGKKHKTIRQLRRKRGFTANELAMMAKVDTIEVLRLDDLKLKDIDKEIKDKLLPYL' A
#
# COMPACT_ATOMS: atom_id res chain seq x y z
N MET A 1 -17.79 -5.50 -3.13
CA MET A 1 -17.39 -6.45 -4.19
C MET A 1 -16.11 -5.95 -4.88
N PHE A 2 -15.27 -6.85 -5.41
CA PHE A 2 -14.01 -6.60 -6.17
C PHE A 2 -12.70 -6.32 -5.40
N LYS A 3 -12.16 -7.30 -4.65
CA LYS A 3 -10.75 -7.28 -4.17
C LYS A 3 -9.85 -8.40 -4.74
N TRP A 4 -10.34 -9.23 -5.67
CA TRP A 4 -9.57 -10.36 -6.20
C TRP A 4 -8.32 -9.93 -7.00
N GLY A 5 -8.36 -8.78 -7.69
CA GLY A 5 -7.22 -8.30 -8.48
C GLY A 5 -6.14 -7.48 -7.72
N LYS A 6 -6.39 -7.02 -6.49
CA LYS A 6 -5.42 -6.18 -5.74
C LYS A 6 -4.38 -7.00 -4.97
N LYS A 7 -4.69 -8.25 -4.61
CA LYS A 7 -3.82 -9.11 -3.80
C LYS A 7 -2.48 -9.43 -4.47
N HIS A 8 -2.47 -9.52 -5.80
CA HIS A 8 -1.26 -9.87 -6.57
C HIS A 8 -0.44 -8.65 -7.01
N LYS A 9 -0.93 -7.43 -6.76
CA LYS A 9 -0.26 -6.17 -7.11
C LYS A 9 0.62 -5.70 -5.97
N THR A 10 1.71 -5.03 -6.34
CA THR A 10 2.60 -4.40 -5.37
C THR A 10 2.00 -3.11 -4.82
N ILE A 11 2.46 -2.69 -3.64
CA ILE A 11 2.05 -1.39 -3.07
C ILE A 11 2.41 -0.25 -4.02
N ARG A 12 3.58 -0.31 -4.67
CA ARG A 12 4.00 0.64 -5.70
C ARG A 12 2.97 0.76 -6.84
N GLN A 13 2.47 -0.36 -7.35
CA GLN A 13 1.47 -0.35 -8.42
C GLN A 13 0.14 0.24 -7.93
N LEU A 14 -0.28 -0.10 -6.71
CA LEU A 14 -1.55 0.34 -6.15
C LEU A 14 -1.53 1.85 -5.85
N ARG A 15 -0.46 2.37 -5.23
CA ARG A 15 -0.32 3.81 -4.95
C ARG A 15 -0.22 4.63 -6.23
N ARG A 16 0.58 4.18 -7.21
CA ARG A 16 0.75 4.88 -8.49
C ARG A 16 -0.53 4.90 -9.30
N LYS A 17 -1.35 3.83 -9.25
CA LYS A 17 -2.67 3.81 -9.88
C LYS A 17 -3.60 4.90 -9.34
N ARG A 18 -3.43 5.30 -8.08
CA ARG A 18 -4.16 6.40 -7.45
C ARG A 18 -3.45 7.76 -7.52
N GLY A 19 -2.27 7.82 -8.12
CA GLY A 19 -1.48 9.06 -8.23
C GLY A 19 -0.65 9.41 -6.98
N PHE A 20 -0.52 8.52 -6.00
CA PHE A 20 0.21 8.79 -4.77
C PHE A 20 1.70 8.46 -4.83
N THR A 21 2.51 9.34 -4.26
CA THR A 21 3.88 9.07 -3.85
C THR A 21 3.92 8.19 -2.60
N ALA A 22 5.09 7.64 -2.26
CA ALA A 22 5.25 6.88 -1.02
C ALA A 22 5.01 7.74 0.22
N ASN A 23 5.45 9.01 0.18
CA ASN A 23 5.28 9.97 1.26
C ASN A 23 3.79 10.33 1.48
N GLU A 24 3.06 10.64 0.42
CA GLU A 24 1.62 10.96 0.55
C GLU A 24 0.81 9.78 1.09
N LEU A 25 1.11 8.56 0.63
CA LEU A 25 0.49 7.35 1.16
C LEU A 25 0.80 7.17 2.65
N ALA A 26 2.06 7.38 3.04
CA ALA A 26 2.52 7.27 4.42
C ALA A 26 1.82 8.30 5.33
N MET A 27 1.71 9.55 4.88
CA MET A 27 1.02 10.62 5.60
C MET A 27 -0.47 10.29 5.80
N MET A 28 -1.16 9.81 4.76
CA MET A 28 -2.58 9.45 4.86
C MET A 28 -2.81 8.26 5.79
N ALA A 29 -1.96 7.24 5.70
CA ALA A 29 -2.05 6.03 6.51
C ALA A 29 -1.42 6.16 7.91
N LYS A 30 -0.82 7.32 8.22
CA LYS A 30 -0.09 7.60 9.48
C LYS A 30 0.97 6.55 9.79
N VAL A 31 1.72 6.14 8.77
CA VAL A 31 2.87 5.23 8.85
C VAL A 31 4.14 5.94 8.42
N ASP A 32 5.30 5.37 8.72
CA ASP A 32 6.56 5.95 8.27
C ASP A 32 6.71 5.82 6.74
N THR A 33 7.24 6.85 6.10
CA THR A 33 7.59 6.80 4.67
C THR A 33 8.63 5.72 4.39
N ILE A 34 9.58 5.50 5.31
CA ILE A 34 10.59 4.42 5.18
C ILE A 34 9.89 3.06 5.17
N GLU A 35 8.87 2.87 6.01
CA GLU A 35 8.09 1.65 6.06
C GLU A 35 7.35 1.42 4.74
N VAL A 36 6.67 2.44 4.20
CA VAL A 36 6.01 2.34 2.88
C VAL A 36 7.02 2.02 1.77
N LEU A 37 8.21 2.64 1.79
CA LEU A 37 9.26 2.37 0.80
C LEU A 37 9.78 0.93 0.86
N ARG A 38 9.92 0.35 2.07
CA ARG A 38 10.29 -1.07 2.25
C ARG A 38 9.20 -2.01 1.70
N LEU A 39 7.94 -1.63 1.82
CA LEU A 39 6.79 -2.41 1.37
C LEU A 39 6.46 -2.18 -0.12
N ASP A 40 7.06 -1.19 -0.77
CA ASP A 40 6.69 -0.71 -2.11
C ASP A 40 6.80 -1.84 -3.16
N ASP A 41 7.79 -2.72 -3.00
CA ASP A 41 8.05 -3.87 -3.86
C ASP A 41 7.33 -5.16 -3.41
N LEU A 42 6.71 -5.16 -2.23
CA LEU A 42 5.92 -6.29 -1.76
C LEU A 42 4.50 -6.25 -2.32
N LYS A 43 3.91 -7.45 -2.50
CA LYS A 43 2.51 -7.57 -2.90
C LYS A 43 1.61 -7.35 -1.69
N LEU A 44 0.41 -6.83 -1.92
CA LEU A 44 -0.59 -6.62 -0.86
C LEU A 44 -0.94 -7.89 -0.06
N LYS A 45 -0.71 -9.08 -0.61
CA LYS A 45 -0.89 -10.36 0.09
C LYS A 45 0.27 -10.75 1.02
N ASP A 46 1.47 -10.22 0.78
CA ASP A 46 2.73 -10.59 1.44
C ASP A 46 3.11 -9.60 2.56
N ILE A 47 2.19 -8.70 2.94
CA ILE A 47 2.38 -7.67 3.97
C ILE A 47 1.57 -8.04 5.21
N ASP A 48 2.12 -7.72 6.37
CA ASP A 48 1.46 -7.88 7.66
C ASP A 48 0.09 -7.24 7.69
N LYS A 49 -0.84 -7.94 8.33
CA LYS A 49 -2.25 -7.57 8.35
C LYS A 49 -2.46 -6.17 8.95
N GLU A 50 -1.70 -5.81 9.98
CA GLU A 50 -1.83 -4.51 10.65
C GLU A 50 -1.51 -3.34 9.70
N ILE A 51 -0.36 -3.38 9.03
CA ILE A 51 0.06 -2.33 8.10
C ILE A 51 -0.86 -2.32 6.87
N LYS A 52 -1.24 -3.51 6.39
CA LYS A 52 -2.19 -3.66 5.30
C LYS A 52 -3.51 -2.98 5.60
N ASP A 53 -4.07 -3.16 6.79
CA ASP A 53 -5.35 -2.55 7.16
C ASP A 53 -5.26 -1.01 7.23
N LYS A 54 -4.09 -0.45 7.59
CA LYS A 54 -3.81 1.00 7.53
C LYS A 54 -3.70 1.53 6.10
N LEU A 55 -3.06 0.78 5.19
CA LEU A 55 -2.82 1.21 3.80
C LEU A 55 -4.03 0.97 2.88
N LEU A 56 -4.81 -0.07 3.11
CA LEU A 56 -5.88 -0.54 2.22
C LEU A 56 -6.98 0.50 1.90
N PRO A 57 -7.39 1.41 2.80
CA PRO A 57 -8.31 2.51 2.46
C PRO A 57 -7.75 3.42 1.35
N TYR A 58 -6.43 3.60 1.33
CA TYR A 58 -5.70 4.53 0.46
C TYR A 58 -5.10 3.87 -0.79
N LEU A 59 -5.27 2.54 -0.99
CA LEU A 59 -4.77 1.73 -2.13
C LEU A 59 -5.88 1.06 -2.95
#